data_AF-A0AAN9G8J8-F1
#
_entry.id   AF-A0AAN9G8J8-F1
#
_cell.length_a   1.000
_cell.length_b   1.000
_cell.length_c   1.000
_cell.angle_alpha   90.00
_cell.angle_beta   90.00
_cell.angle_gamma   90.00
#
_symmetry.space_group_name_H-M   'P 1'
#
loop_
_entity.id
_entity.type
_entity.pdbx_description
1 polymer ?
#
loop_
_entity_poly.entity_id
_entity_poly.type
_entity_poly.pdbx_seq_one_letter_code
_entity_poly.pdbx_strand_id
1 'polypeptide(L)'
;MLCNKLHVFPVIMALYLPFTFIITYAIAVYNDHVEPVFPYISDTGTIPPESCIFGQLLNLYAALTAWCMYLRYKQVRLYYRGVELAGIEPGSHRSRSVRKKQLANKACLVIGIIASLGASVVGNFQEDNVLSVHLLGAAMAFGGGGVYIWMQALLSYKMANLPRSHRCTRHVRVVLAIIHSICFFIMMIATKLSLDKFPYSLKRIKLWKSSDPGYTEHLFATFTEWIMAVVLSAYFLTYFGELKVVRTKMLIMHKNATLVANSNSVVPNRSPTLSTNAAMAYATAVYTDNSLDPVEAADDNKQVSVAIDG
;
A
#
# COMPACT_ATOMS: atom_id res chain seq x y z
N MET A 1 19.46 5.51 14.28
CA MET A 1 18.38 6.49 14.57
C MET A 1 17.13 6.37 13.70
N LEU A 2 17.17 5.90 12.42
CA LEU A 2 15.96 5.77 11.58
C LEU A 2 15.01 4.60 11.92
N CYS A 3 15.47 3.58 12.64
CA CYS A 3 14.70 2.35 12.94
C CYS A 3 13.45 2.54 13.83
N ASN A 4 13.06 3.77 14.18
CA ASN A 4 11.86 4.04 14.98
C ASN A 4 10.91 5.07 14.32
N LYS A 5 11.16 5.49 13.07
CA LYS A 5 10.35 6.51 12.37
C LYS A 5 9.66 5.97 11.10
N LEU A 6 9.03 4.79 11.20
CA LEU A 6 8.35 4.15 10.07
C LEU A 6 7.23 5.00 9.45
N HIS A 7 6.61 5.88 10.24
CA HIS A 7 5.59 6.83 9.79
C HIS A 7 6.09 7.86 8.76
N VAL A 8 7.41 8.05 8.62
CA VAL A 8 7.98 8.97 7.61
C VAL A 8 7.82 8.40 6.19
N PHE A 9 7.88 7.08 6.02
CA PHE A 9 7.76 6.45 4.69
C PHE A 9 6.44 6.81 3.98
N PRO A 10 5.26 6.68 4.61
CA PRO A 10 4.00 7.17 4.05
C PRO A 10 4.02 8.61 3.53
N VAL A 11 4.70 9.51 4.24
CA VAL A 11 4.79 10.93 3.86
C VAL A 11 5.69 11.09 2.64
N ILE A 12 6.85 10.42 2.64
CA ILE A 12 7.73 10.38 1.47
C ILE A 12 6.95 9.86 0.27
N MET A 13 6.24 8.73 0.38
CA MET A 13 5.45 8.16 -0.71
C MET A 13 4.41 9.12 -1.27
N ALA A 14 3.72 9.86 -0.41
CA ALA A 14 2.67 10.79 -0.78
C ALA A 14 3.18 12.04 -1.51
N LEU A 15 4.43 12.44 -1.25
CA LEU A 15 5.04 13.63 -1.87
C LEU A 15 5.92 13.28 -3.06
N TYR A 16 6.53 12.09 -3.05
CA TYR A 16 7.53 11.68 -4.04
C TYR A 16 6.92 11.54 -5.44
N LEU A 17 5.73 10.93 -5.56
CA LEU A 17 5.11 10.71 -6.86
C LEU A 17 4.64 12.03 -7.51
N PRO A 18 3.90 12.92 -6.81
CA PRO A 18 3.58 14.24 -7.35
C PRO A 18 4.83 15.05 -7.72
N PHE A 19 5.87 15.02 -6.89
CA PHE A 19 7.13 15.69 -7.19
C PHE A 19 7.79 15.17 -8.47
N THR A 20 7.79 13.84 -8.66
CA THR A 20 8.30 13.19 -9.87
C THR A 20 7.56 13.72 -11.11
N PHE A 21 6.24 13.75 -11.08
CA PHE A 21 5.42 14.17 -12.22
C PHE A 21 5.52 15.66 -12.51
N ILE A 22 5.60 16.52 -11.47
CA ILE A 22 5.76 17.96 -11.66
C ILE A 22 7.10 18.28 -12.36
N ILE A 23 8.19 17.60 -11.97
CA ILE A 23 9.50 17.82 -12.60
C ILE A 23 9.46 17.41 -14.08
N THR A 24 8.97 16.22 -14.39
CA THR A 24 8.99 15.72 -15.76
C THR A 24 8.02 16.48 -16.65
N TYR A 25 6.86 16.86 -16.13
CA TYR A 25 5.94 17.80 -16.78
C TYR A 25 6.61 19.15 -17.08
N ALA A 26 7.28 19.78 -16.10
CA ALA A 26 7.91 21.07 -16.29
C ALA A 26 8.99 21.04 -17.38
N ILE A 27 9.80 19.97 -17.40
CA ILE A 27 10.83 19.77 -18.43
C ILE A 27 10.19 19.51 -19.80
N ALA A 28 9.18 18.64 -19.88
CA ALA A 28 8.50 18.31 -21.12
C ALA A 28 7.80 19.54 -21.75
N VAL A 29 7.17 20.38 -20.93
CA VAL A 29 6.56 21.64 -21.38
C VAL A 29 7.63 22.65 -21.82
N TYR A 30 8.72 22.80 -21.06
CA TYR A 30 9.82 23.71 -21.42
C TYR A 30 10.47 23.35 -22.76
N ASN A 31 10.54 22.05 -23.09
CA ASN A 31 11.10 21.54 -24.34
C ASN A 31 10.07 21.41 -25.47
N ASP A 32 8.83 21.88 -25.30
CA ASP A 32 7.73 21.72 -26.28
C ASP A 32 7.45 20.27 -26.69
N HIS A 33 7.73 19.31 -25.80
CA HIS A 33 7.48 17.88 -26.04
C HIS A 33 6.02 17.48 -25.81
N VAL A 34 5.29 18.26 -25.00
CA VAL A 34 3.87 18.04 -24.65
C VAL A 34 3.10 19.35 -24.65
N GLU A 35 1.78 19.28 -24.89
CA GLU A 35 0.89 20.44 -24.72
C GLU A 35 0.67 20.76 -23.22
N PRO A 36 0.72 22.04 -22.78
CA PRO A 36 0.80 22.36 -21.35
C PRO A 36 -0.45 22.09 -20.51
N VAL A 37 -1.65 21.92 -21.08
CA VAL A 37 -2.89 21.97 -20.28
C VAL A 37 -3.01 20.77 -19.33
N PHE A 38 -3.15 19.56 -19.88
CA PHE A 38 -3.18 18.29 -19.12
C PHE A 38 -2.82 17.15 -20.10
N PRO A 39 -1.52 16.90 -20.36
CA PRO A 39 -1.09 15.71 -21.09
C PRO A 39 -1.27 14.46 -20.21
N TYR A 40 -1.18 13.25 -20.80
CA TYR A 40 -1.05 12.05 -19.97
C TYR A 40 0.24 12.17 -19.15
N ILE A 41 0.25 11.57 -17.96
CA ILE A 41 1.45 11.56 -17.13
C ILE A 41 2.61 10.88 -17.88
N SER A 42 2.32 9.80 -18.60
CA SER A 42 3.28 9.05 -19.42
C SER A 42 3.86 9.88 -20.57
N ASP A 43 3.09 10.79 -21.16
CA ASP A 43 3.55 11.68 -22.23
C ASP A 43 4.73 12.53 -21.74
N THR A 44 4.70 12.94 -20.47
CA THR A 44 5.78 13.73 -19.83
C THR A 44 7.05 12.93 -19.54
N GLY A 45 7.04 11.62 -19.76
CA GLY A 45 8.14 10.71 -19.48
C GLY A 45 8.67 9.96 -20.70
N THR A 46 8.34 10.40 -21.92
CA THR A 46 8.62 9.62 -23.14
C THR A 46 9.89 10.07 -23.90
N ILE A 47 10.25 11.37 -23.91
CA ILE A 47 11.39 11.91 -24.65
C ILE A 47 12.55 12.28 -23.70
N PRO A 48 13.83 12.10 -24.07
CA PRO A 48 14.95 12.62 -23.26
C PRO A 48 15.03 14.16 -23.27
N PRO A 49 15.45 14.81 -22.15
CA PRO A 49 16.01 14.20 -20.95
C PRO A 49 14.99 13.72 -19.91
N GLU A 50 13.73 14.16 -19.99
CA GLU A 50 12.71 13.88 -18.98
C GLU A 50 12.38 12.38 -18.86
N SER A 51 12.48 11.59 -19.93
CA SER A 51 12.26 10.14 -19.86
C SER A 51 13.28 9.41 -19.00
N CYS A 52 14.55 9.84 -19.04
CA CYS A 52 15.60 9.30 -18.18
C CYS A 52 15.33 9.62 -16.71
N ILE A 53 14.88 10.84 -16.42
CA ILE A 53 14.54 11.31 -15.08
C ILE A 53 13.29 10.58 -14.57
N PHE A 54 12.24 10.49 -15.39
CA PHE A 54 11.00 9.79 -15.11
C PHE A 54 11.26 8.32 -14.76
N GLY A 55 12.08 7.62 -15.55
CA GLY A 55 12.45 6.24 -15.28
C GLY A 55 13.24 6.07 -13.98
N GLN A 56 14.25 6.89 -13.72
CA GLN A 56 15.00 6.83 -12.46
C GLN A 56 14.11 7.07 -11.24
N LEU A 57 13.27 8.11 -11.30
CA LEU A 57 12.39 8.47 -10.19
C LEU A 57 11.29 7.43 -9.98
N LEU A 58 10.65 6.91 -11.04
CA LEU A 58 9.64 5.84 -10.91
C LEU A 58 10.22 4.51 -10.44
N ASN A 59 11.47 4.17 -10.80
CA ASN A 59 12.14 2.99 -10.26
C ASN A 59 12.36 3.10 -8.75
N LEU A 60 12.81 4.26 -8.28
CA LEU A 60 12.95 4.50 -6.84
C LEU A 60 11.57 4.51 -6.14
N TYR A 61 10.55 5.13 -6.76
CA TYR A 61 9.18 5.08 -6.25
C TYR A 61 8.65 3.64 -6.16
N ALA A 62 8.91 2.80 -7.16
CA ALA A 62 8.52 1.39 -7.16
C ALA A 62 9.16 0.63 -5.99
N ALA A 63 10.46 0.82 -5.74
CA ALA A 63 11.15 0.21 -4.61
C ALA A 63 10.57 0.67 -3.25
N LEU A 64 10.32 1.98 -3.11
CA LEU A 64 9.73 2.55 -1.90
C LEU A 64 8.28 2.08 -1.68
N THR A 65 7.51 1.94 -2.76
CA THR A 65 6.14 1.38 -2.76
C THR A 65 6.18 -0.07 -2.27
N ALA A 66 7.02 -0.91 -2.86
CA ALA A 66 7.18 -2.31 -2.47
C ALA A 66 7.57 -2.44 -0.99
N TRP A 67 8.49 -1.60 -0.52
CA TRP A 67 8.86 -1.54 0.88
C TRP A 67 7.69 -1.13 1.78
N CYS A 68 6.92 -0.10 1.41
CA CYS A 68 5.74 0.32 2.17
C CYS A 68 4.67 -0.79 2.23
N MET A 69 4.45 -1.50 1.13
CA MET A 69 3.51 -2.63 1.09
C MET A 69 3.97 -3.78 1.99
N TYR A 70 5.27 -4.03 2.02
CA TYR A 70 5.87 -4.99 2.94
C TYR A 70 5.71 -4.58 4.40
N LEU A 71 5.98 -3.31 4.75
CA LEU A 71 5.76 -2.79 6.11
C LEU A 71 4.30 -2.93 6.52
N ARG A 72 3.36 -2.60 5.62
CA ARG A 72 1.93 -2.76 5.86
C ARG A 72 1.54 -4.22 6.08
N TYR A 73 2.03 -5.13 5.24
CA TYR A 73 1.82 -6.57 5.40
C TYR A 73 2.29 -7.06 6.78
N LYS A 74 3.49 -6.64 7.20
CA LYS A 74 4.08 -7.02 8.49
C LYS A 74 3.29 -6.46 9.66
N GLN A 75 2.81 -5.22 9.57
CA GLN A 75 1.96 -4.59 10.58
C GLN A 75 0.66 -5.36 10.79
N VAL A 76 -0.02 -5.73 9.71
CA VAL A 76 -1.27 -6.51 9.77
C VAL A 76 -1.03 -7.92 10.29
N ARG A 77 0.07 -8.57 9.88
CA ARG A 77 0.46 -9.89 10.39
C ARG A 77 0.74 -9.85 11.90
N LEU A 78 1.44 -8.81 12.37
CA LEU A 78 1.72 -8.63 13.79
C LEU A 78 0.42 -8.49 14.60
N TYR A 79 -0.52 -7.66 14.12
CA TYR A 79 -1.83 -7.50 14.74
C TYR A 79 -2.57 -8.83 14.91
N TYR A 80 -2.70 -9.61 13.83
CA TYR A 80 -3.41 -10.89 13.91
C TYR A 80 -2.66 -11.97 14.72
N ARG A 81 -1.33 -11.91 14.78
CA ARG A 81 -0.55 -12.77 15.68
C ARG A 81 -0.84 -12.45 17.14
N GLY A 82 -0.95 -11.18 17.52
CA GLY A 82 -1.38 -10.80 18.87
C GLY A 82 -2.76 -11.37 19.21
N VAL A 83 -3.68 -11.39 18.25
CA VAL A 83 -5.02 -11.98 18.43
C VAL A 83 -4.93 -13.50 18.61
N GLU A 84 -4.01 -14.20 17.93
CA GLU A 84 -3.76 -15.64 18.11
C GLU A 84 -3.13 -15.96 19.48
N LEU A 85 -2.14 -15.16 19.91
CA LEU A 85 -1.47 -15.30 21.21
C LEU A 85 -2.40 -15.07 22.40
N ALA A 86 -3.47 -14.30 22.21
CA ALA A 86 -4.52 -14.12 23.20
C ALA A 86 -5.40 -15.36 23.44
N GLY A 87 -5.03 -16.53 22.90
CA GLY A 87 -5.76 -17.77 23.11
C GLY A 87 -6.99 -17.89 22.20
N ILE A 88 -6.78 -18.39 20.98
CA ILE A 88 -7.86 -18.81 20.08
C ILE A 88 -7.93 -20.33 20.05
N GLU A 89 -9.11 -20.88 20.30
CA GLU A 89 -9.35 -22.31 20.17
C GLU A 89 -9.11 -22.79 18.72
N PRO A 90 -8.26 -23.82 18.50
CA PRO A 90 -8.05 -24.41 17.18
C PRO A 90 -9.35 -24.91 16.54
N GLY A 91 -9.53 -24.70 15.25
CA GLY A 91 -10.74 -25.14 14.52
C GLY A 91 -11.99 -24.26 14.71
N SER A 92 -12.01 -23.40 15.73
CA SER A 92 -13.10 -22.45 15.97
C SER A 92 -13.38 -21.55 14.77
N HIS A 93 -14.61 -21.03 14.68
CA HIS A 93 -14.98 -20.03 13.68
C HIS A 93 -14.02 -18.82 13.71
N ARG A 94 -13.58 -18.42 14.91
CA ARG A 94 -12.64 -17.31 15.11
C ARG A 94 -11.26 -17.61 14.50
N SER A 95 -10.70 -18.80 14.76
CA SER A 95 -9.41 -19.23 14.17
C SER A 95 -9.46 -19.22 12.64
N ARG A 96 -10.52 -19.80 12.06
CA ARG A 96 -10.74 -19.78 10.60
C ARG A 96 -10.85 -18.36 10.05
N SER A 97 -11.54 -17.46 10.76
CA SER A 97 -11.69 -16.06 10.38
C SER A 97 -10.36 -15.30 10.37
N VAL A 98 -9.50 -15.52 11.38
CA VAL A 98 -8.14 -14.92 11.44
C VAL A 98 -7.28 -15.43 10.29
N ARG A 99 -7.27 -16.74 10.02
CA ARG A 99 -6.53 -17.33 8.89
C ARG A 99 -6.95 -16.72 7.55
N LYS A 100 -8.25 -16.52 7.31
CA LYS A 100 -8.76 -15.85 6.10
C LYS A 100 -8.23 -14.41 5.97
N LYS A 101 -8.20 -13.64 7.07
CA LYS A 101 -7.67 -12.25 7.07
C LYS A 101 -6.16 -12.22 6.83
N GLN A 102 -5.41 -13.16 7.39
CA GLN A 102 -3.98 -13.29 7.11
C GLN A 102 -3.71 -13.67 5.64
N LEU A 103 -4.54 -14.54 5.05
CA LEU A 103 -4.45 -14.86 3.61
C LEU A 103 -4.77 -13.65 2.74
N ALA A 104 -5.83 -12.90 3.06
CA ALA A 104 -6.16 -11.65 2.39
C ALA A 104 -5.01 -10.63 2.49
N ASN A 105 -4.35 -10.54 3.65
CA ASN A 105 -3.17 -9.69 3.84
C ASN A 105 -1.97 -10.13 2.97
N LYS A 106 -1.73 -11.45 2.82
CA LYS A 106 -0.71 -11.96 1.89
C LYS A 106 -1.07 -11.64 0.43
N ALA A 107 -2.33 -11.79 0.04
CA ALA A 107 -2.80 -11.42 -1.28
C ALA A 107 -2.62 -9.91 -1.54
N CYS A 108 -2.91 -9.05 -0.56
CA CYS A 108 -2.60 -7.61 -0.65
C CYS A 108 -1.11 -7.37 -0.91
N LEU A 109 -0.22 -8.09 -0.24
CA LEU A 109 1.22 -7.94 -0.48
C LEU A 109 1.57 -8.28 -1.93
N VAL A 110 1.12 -9.43 -2.44
CA VAL A 110 1.40 -9.85 -3.82
C VAL A 110 0.90 -8.84 -4.83
N ILE A 111 -0.35 -8.39 -4.69
CA ILE A 111 -0.95 -7.39 -5.58
C ILE A 111 -0.20 -6.05 -5.48
N GLY A 112 0.18 -5.64 -4.28
CA GLY A 112 0.97 -4.42 -4.06
C GLY A 112 2.38 -4.49 -4.69
N ILE A 113 3.03 -5.65 -4.66
CA ILE A 113 4.33 -5.86 -5.33
C ILE A 113 4.17 -5.84 -6.85
N ILE A 114 3.12 -6.47 -7.39
CA ILE A 114 2.78 -6.41 -8.82
C ILE A 114 2.53 -4.95 -9.24
N ALA A 115 1.78 -4.18 -8.46
CA ALA A 115 1.54 -2.77 -8.74
C ALA A 115 2.83 -1.93 -8.68
N SER A 116 3.70 -2.22 -7.72
CA SER A 116 5.02 -1.57 -7.61
C SER A 116 5.89 -1.87 -8.83
N LEU A 117 5.91 -3.13 -9.28
CA LEU A 117 6.59 -3.51 -10.52
C LEU A 117 5.98 -2.79 -11.73
N GLY A 118 4.66 -2.63 -11.77
CA GLY A 118 3.97 -1.86 -12.81
C GLY A 118 4.51 -0.44 -12.95
N ALA A 119 4.74 0.26 -11.83
CA ALA A 119 5.32 1.61 -11.85
C ALA A 119 6.74 1.62 -12.44
N SER A 120 7.55 0.60 -12.12
CA SER A 120 8.87 0.43 -12.75
C SER A 120 8.75 0.15 -14.26
N VAL A 121 7.84 -0.73 -14.68
CA VAL A 121 7.61 -1.02 -16.11
C VAL A 121 7.24 0.25 -16.87
N VAL A 122 6.26 1.03 -16.37
CA VAL A 122 5.84 2.31 -16.97
C VAL A 122 7.01 3.27 -17.12
N GLY A 123 7.89 3.37 -16.11
CA GLY A 123 9.03 4.27 -16.13
C GLY A 123 10.14 3.91 -17.12
N ASN A 124 10.25 2.65 -17.56
CA ASN A 124 11.35 2.21 -18.43
C ASN A 124 10.90 1.79 -19.84
N PHE A 125 9.63 1.45 -20.02
CA PHE A 125 9.05 1.12 -21.32
C PHE A 125 8.15 2.27 -21.74
N GLN A 126 8.72 3.27 -22.42
CA GLN A 126 7.97 4.43 -22.87
C GLN A 126 6.91 4.03 -23.88
N GLU A 127 5.77 4.74 -23.86
CA GLU A 127 4.64 4.42 -24.72
C GLU A 127 4.94 4.62 -26.21
N ASP A 128 5.81 5.57 -26.56
CA ASP A 128 6.26 5.78 -27.96
C ASP A 128 7.12 4.63 -28.50
N ASN A 129 7.78 3.88 -27.61
CA ASN A 129 8.74 2.84 -27.97
C ASN A 129 8.09 1.45 -27.95
N VAL A 130 7.44 1.10 -26.84
CA VAL A 130 6.85 -0.24 -26.64
C VAL A 130 5.51 -0.13 -25.91
N LEU A 131 4.52 0.43 -26.60
CA LEU A 131 3.18 0.69 -26.05
C LEU A 131 2.53 -0.51 -25.34
N SER A 132 2.65 -1.72 -25.88
CA SER A 132 2.04 -2.91 -25.29
C SER A 132 2.57 -3.22 -23.88
N VAL A 133 3.88 -3.08 -23.68
CA VAL A 133 4.53 -3.29 -22.38
C VAL A 133 4.22 -2.12 -21.44
N HIS A 134 4.17 -0.90 -21.98
CA HIS A 134 3.74 0.29 -21.22
C HIS A 134 2.34 0.11 -20.64
N LEU A 135 1.37 -0.26 -21.48
CA LEU A 135 -0.02 -0.48 -21.07
C LEU A 135 -0.16 -1.62 -20.06
N LEU A 136 0.65 -2.69 -20.20
CA LEU A 136 0.72 -3.75 -19.18
C LEU A 136 1.22 -3.19 -17.84
N GLY A 137 2.28 -2.37 -17.86
CA GLY A 137 2.78 -1.68 -16.67
C GLY A 137 1.73 -0.76 -16.04
N ALA A 138 1.02 0.02 -16.85
CA ALA A 138 -0.03 0.92 -16.39
C ALA A 138 -1.21 0.16 -15.77
N ALA A 139 -1.64 -0.95 -16.38
CA ALA A 139 -2.67 -1.84 -15.82
C ALA A 139 -2.22 -2.46 -14.49
N MET A 140 -0.95 -2.86 -14.37
CA MET A 140 -0.38 -3.34 -13.11
C MET A 140 -0.37 -2.23 -12.05
N ALA A 141 0.12 -1.03 -12.39
CA ALA A 141 0.28 0.08 -11.45
C ALA A 141 -1.08 0.64 -10.98
N PHE A 142 -1.93 1.06 -11.90
CA PHE A 142 -3.22 1.68 -11.58
C PHE A 142 -4.31 0.65 -11.29
N GLY A 143 -4.43 -0.39 -12.12
CA GLY A 143 -5.41 -1.46 -11.88
C GLY A 143 -5.07 -2.27 -10.62
N GLY A 144 -3.83 -2.76 -10.52
CA GLY A 144 -3.35 -3.47 -9.32
C GLY A 144 -3.33 -2.58 -8.09
N GLY A 145 -2.92 -1.31 -8.22
CA GLY A 145 -3.01 -0.30 -7.15
C GLY A 145 -4.43 -0.09 -6.65
N GLY A 146 -5.40 0.02 -7.56
CA GLY A 146 -6.84 0.10 -7.25
C GLY A 146 -7.34 -1.11 -6.46
N VAL A 147 -6.97 -2.33 -6.88
CA VAL A 147 -7.32 -3.56 -6.13
C VAL A 147 -6.68 -3.53 -4.74
N TYR A 148 -5.40 -3.15 -4.64
CA TYR A 148 -4.69 -3.06 -3.37
C TYR A 148 -5.39 -2.12 -2.38
N ILE A 149 -5.74 -0.90 -2.78
CA ILE A 149 -6.34 0.10 -1.89
C ILE A 149 -7.75 -0.31 -1.44
N TRP A 150 -8.52 -1.01 -2.27
CA TRP A 150 -9.81 -1.59 -1.88
C TRP A 150 -9.63 -2.68 -0.82
N MET A 151 -8.73 -3.63 -1.05
CA MET A 151 -8.47 -4.69 -0.08
C MET A 151 -7.99 -4.14 1.26
N GLN A 152 -7.09 -3.15 1.25
CA GLN A 152 -6.61 -2.49 2.47
C GLN A 152 -7.69 -1.66 3.17
N ALA A 153 -8.58 -1.01 2.41
CA ALA A 153 -9.72 -0.29 2.97
C ALA A 153 -10.65 -1.26 3.71
N LEU A 154 -11.04 -2.37 3.09
CA LEU A 154 -11.91 -3.38 3.68
C LEU A 154 -11.26 -4.08 4.89
N LEU A 155 -9.97 -4.43 4.78
CA LEU A 155 -9.23 -5.07 5.86
C LEU A 155 -9.10 -4.16 7.07
N SER A 156 -9.02 -2.83 6.87
CA SER A 156 -8.92 -1.87 7.98
C SER A 156 -10.12 -1.92 8.93
N TYR A 157 -11.33 -2.20 8.45
CA TYR A 157 -12.51 -2.40 9.31
C TYR A 157 -12.43 -3.68 10.14
N LYS A 158 -11.65 -4.68 9.69
CA LYS A 158 -11.41 -5.93 10.43
C LYS A 158 -10.26 -5.80 11.45
N MET A 159 -9.68 -4.61 11.55
CA MET A 159 -8.60 -4.24 12.47
C MET A 159 -8.96 -2.97 13.25
N ALA A 160 -10.24 -2.80 13.62
CA ALA A 160 -10.73 -1.56 14.23
C ALA A 160 -10.03 -1.19 15.55
N ASN A 161 -9.43 -2.17 16.24
CA ASN A 161 -8.70 -1.97 17.51
C ASN A 161 -7.19 -1.78 17.30
N LEU A 162 -6.73 -1.72 16.05
CA LEU A 162 -5.32 -1.39 15.76
C LEU A 162 -5.01 0.01 16.33
N PRO A 163 -3.92 0.18 17.10
CA PRO A 163 -3.55 1.47 17.67
C PRO A 163 -3.50 2.59 16.64
N ARG A 164 -4.13 3.73 16.98
CA ARG A 164 -4.25 4.92 16.11
C ARG A 164 -4.96 4.66 14.76
N SER A 165 -5.64 3.53 14.59
CA SER A 165 -6.57 3.32 13.49
C SER A 165 -7.93 3.94 13.83
N HIS A 166 -8.07 5.23 13.55
CA HIS A 166 -9.32 5.96 13.81
C HIS A 166 -10.42 5.58 12.83
N ARG A 167 -11.68 5.70 13.25
CA ARG A 167 -12.85 5.46 12.38
C ARG A 167 -12.82 6.34 11.13
N CYS A 168 -12.50 7.62 11.29
CA CYS A 168 -12.33 8.57 10.18
C CYS A 168 -11.32 8.07 9.13
N THR A 169 -10.14 7.60 9.56
CA THR A 169 -9.10 7.06 8.65
C THR A 169 -9.61 5.89 7.80
N ARG A 170 -10.46 5.03 8.34
CA ARG A 170 -11.06 3.91 7.58
C ARG A 170 -12.08 4.38 6.55
N HIS A 171 -12.87 5.39 6.87
CA HIS A 171 -13.79 6.00 5.90
C HIS A 171 -13.02 6.71 4.79
N VAL A 172 -11.97 7.47 5.13
CA VAL A 172 -11.09 8.12 4.15
C VAL A 172 -10.52 7.09 3.16
N ARG A 173 -10.04 5.93 3.64
CA ARG A 173 -9.56 4.86 2.74
C ARG A 173 -10.62 4.38 1.74
N VAL A 174 -11.88 4.27 2.16
CA VAL A 174 -12.98 3.88 1.27
C VAL A 174 -13.28 4.99 0.26
N VAL A 175 -13.34 6.25 0.72
CA VAL A 175 -13.57 7.41 -0.15
C VAL A 175 -12.49 7.51 -1.22
N LEU A 176 -11.21 7.40 -0.84
CA LEU A 176 -10.10 7.39 -1.78
C LEU A 176 -10.18 6.23 -2.78
N ALA A 177 -10.57 5.03 -2.33
CA ALA A 177 -10.75 3.88 -3.23
C ALA A 177 -11.91 4.09 -4.22
N ILE A 178 -13.01 4.71 -3.79
CA ILE A 178 -14.14 5.08 -4.67
C ILE A 178 -13.69 6.10 -5.70
N ILE A 179 -13.03 7.18 -5.28
CA ILE A 179 -12.54 8.23 -6.20
C ILE A 179 -11.59 7.60 -7.23
N HIS A 180 -10.63 6.79 -6.79
CA HIS A 180 -9.72 6.09 -7.69
C HIS A 180 -10.48 5.22 -8.70
N SER A 181 -11.47 4.43 -8.27
CA SER A 181 -12.26 3.60 -9.18
C SER A 181 -13.03 4.42 -10.20
N ILE A 182 -13.69 5.51 -9.79
CA ILE A 182 -14.40 6.42 -10.69
C ILE A 182 -13.44 7.00 -11.73
N CYS A 183 -12.31 7.55 -11.28
CA CYS A 183 -11.29 8.11 -12.17
C CYS A 183 -10.72 7.06 -13.13
N PHE A 184 -10.44 5.84 -12.66
CA PHE A 184 -9.94 4.74 -13.52
C PHE A 184 -10.92 4.40 -14.64
N PHE A 185 -12.21 4.27 -14.33
CA PHE A 185 -13.21 3.96 -15.36
C PHE A 185 -13.47 5.13 -16.32
N ILE A 186 -13.51 6.37 -15.81
CA ILE A 186 -13.62 7.56 -16.68
C ILE A 186 -12.42 7.64 -17.62
N MET A 187 -11.20 7.51 -17.08
CA MET A 187 -9.97 7.52 -17.88
C MET A 187 -10.02 6.47 -18.99
N MET A 188 -10.36 5.21 -18.68
CA MET A 188 -10.44 4.14 -19.67
C MET A 188 -11.46 4.42 -20.78
N ILE A 189 -12.67 4.84 -20.40
CA ILE A 189 -13.76 5.12 -21.35
C ILE A 189 -13.41 6.35 -22.20
N ALA A 190 -12.99 7.44 -21.57
CA ALA A 190 -12.65 8.68 -22.24
C ALA A 190 -11.43 8.53 -23.15
N THR A 191 -10.41 7.77 -22.75
CA THR A 191 -9.27 7.42 -23.61
C THR A 191 -9.76 6.71 -24.86
N LYS A 192 -10.58 5.66 -24.73
CA LYS A 192 -11.11 4.92 -25.88
C LYS A 192 -11.91 5.82 -26.82
N LEU A 193 -12.84 6.61 -26.28
CA LEU A 193 -13.67 7.53 -27.06
C LEU A 193 -12.84 8.61 -27.77
N SER A 194 -11.79 9.11 -27.12
CA SER A 194 -10.87 10.08 -27.72
C SER A 194 -10.12 9.46 -28.89
N LEU A 195 -9.55 8.26 -28.72
CA LEU A 195 -8.77 7.57 -29.75
C LEU A 195 -9.61 7.16 -30.96
N ASP A 196 -10.88 6.83 -30.76
CA ASP A 196 -11.82 6.54 -31.87
C ASP A 196 -12.07 7.75 -32.76
N LYS A 197 -11.91 8.96 -32.22
CA LYS A 197 -12.07 10.21 -32.95
C LYS A 197 -10.74 10.74 -33.49
N PHE A 198 -9.61 10.25 -33.01
CA PHE A 198 -8.28 10.80 -33.31
C PHE A 198 -7.82 10.38 -34.71
N PRO A 199 -7.69 11.31 -35.67
CA PRO A 199 -7.43 10.97 -37.07
C PRO A 199 -5.94 10.76 -37.38
N TYR A 200 -5.06 10.93 -36.39
CA TYR A 200 -3.61 10.92 -36.58
C TYR A 200 -2.95 9.67 -35.97
N SER A 201 -1.66 9.49 -36.27
CA SER A 201 -0.86 8.44 -35.63
C SER A 201 -0.79 8.62 -34.11
N LEU A 202 -0.83 7.52 -33.35
CA LEU A 202 -0.73 7.50 -31.88
C LEU A 202 0.49 8.28 -31.33
N LYS A 203 1.58 8.38 -32.12
CA LYS A 203 2.76 9.19 -31.75
C LYS A 203 2.46 10.67 -31.53
N ARG A 204 1.34 11.18 -32.08
CA ARG A 204 0.89 12.57 -31.95
C ARG A 204 -0.04 12.83 -30.76
N ILE A 205 -0.38 11.81 -29.95
CA ILE A 205 -1.32 11.97 -28.81
C ILE A 205 -0.84 13.05 -27.84
N LYS A 206 0.46 13.11 -27.53
CA LYS A 206 1.06 14.15 -26.67
C LYS A 206 0.96 15.60 -27.17
N LEU A 207 0.60 15.79 -28.45
CA LEU A 207 0.45 17.10 -29.11
C LEU A 207 -1.01 17.36 -29.51
N TRP A 208 -1.97 16.84 -28.74
CA TRP A 208 -3.40 16.98 -29.00
C TRP A 208 -3.86 18.42 -28.75
N LYS A 209 -4.30 19.11 -29.80
CA LYS A 209 -4.72 20.51 -29.70
C LYS A 209 -6.22 20.62 -29.44
N SER A 210 -6.64 21.76 -28.89
CA SER A 210 -8.06 22.05 -28.64
C SER A 210 -8.94 22.05 -29.89
N SER A 211 -8.35 22.19 -31.07
CA SER A 211 -9.01 22.10 -32.37
C SER A 211 -9.13 20.67 -32.92
N ASP A 212 -8.38 19.71 -32.37
CA ASP A 212 -8.35 18.35 -32.89
C ASP A 212 -9.59 17.54 -32.42
N PRO A 213 -10.15 16.67 -33.28
CA PRO A 213 -11.27 15.81 -32.90
C PRO A 213 -10.95 14.95 -31.66
N GLY A 214 -11.90 14.82 -30.75
CA GLY A 214 -11.75 14.02 -29.52
C GLY A 214 -10.99 14.70 -28.38
N TYR A 215 -10.61 15.97 -28.52
CA TYR A 215 -9.84 16.71 -27.50
C TYR A 215 -10.54 16.76 -26.13
N THR A 216 -11.86 16.99 -26.10
CA THR A 216 -12.60 17.05 -24.84
C THR A 216 -12.54 15.73 -24.08
N GLU A 217 -12.71 14.60 -24.77
CA GLU A 217 -12.60 13.27 -24.18
C GLU A 217 -11.18 12.97 -23.73
N HIS A 218 -10.17 13.35 -24.52
CA HIS A 218 -8.77 13.24 -24.14
C HIS A 218 -8.48 14.03 -22.86
N LEU A 219 -8.97 15.28 -22.75
CA LEU A 219 -8.80 16.12 -21.58
C LEU A 219 -9.44 15.50 -20.32
N PHE A 220 -10.63 14.91 -20.45
CA PHE A 220 -11.24 14.16 -19.33
C PHE A 220 -10.40 12.94 -18.93
N ALA A 221 -9.83 12.23 -19.92
CA ALA A 221 -8.99 11.07 -19.66
C ALA A 221 -7.71 11.44 -18.90
N THR A 222 -6.96 12.42 -19.40
CA THR A 222 -5.72 12.87 -18.76
C THR A 222 -5.99 13.46 -17.39
N PHE A 223 -6.99 14.34 -17.25
CA PHE A 223 -7.33 14.93 -15.95
C PHE A 223 -7.70 13.88 -14.89
N THR A 224 -8.44 12.84 -15.28
CA THR A 224 -8.79 11.76 -14.35
C THR A 224 -7.61 10.83 -14.04
N GLU A 225 -6.67 10.65 -14.96
CA GLU A 225 -5.39 9.98 -14.69
C GLU A 225 -4.59 10.71 -13.60
N TRP A 226 -4.44 12.04 -13.72
CA TRP A 226 -3.75 12.88 -12.73
C TRP A 226 -4.40 12.76 -11.34
N ILE A 227 -5.73 12.84 -11.26
CA ILE A 227 -6.44 12.63 -9.99
C ILE A 227 -6.18 11.24 -9.44
N MET A 228 -6.29 10.20 -10.27
CA MET A 228 -6.10 8.82 -9.86
C MET A 228 -4.70 8.60 -9.25
N ALA A 229 -3.66 9.14 -9.89
CA ALA A 229 -2.30 9.04 -9.39
C ALA A 229 -2.09 9.78 -8.06
N VAL A 230 -2.62 10.99 -7.93
CA VAL A 230 -2.58 11.76 -6.67
C VAL A 230 -3.32 11.02 -5.56
N VAL A 231 -4.47 10.42 -5.85
CA VAL A 231 -5.25 9.63 -4.88
C VAL A 231 -4.48 8.40 -4.43
N LEU A 232 -3.85 7.66 -5.36
CA LEU A 232 -3.04 6.48 -5.02
C LEU A 232 -1.85 6.86 -4.12
N SER A 233 -1.19 7.97 -4.43
CA SER A 233 -0.08 8.50 -3.63
C SER A 233 -0.56 8.99 -2.25
N ALA A 234 -1.65 9.76 -2.18
CA ALA A 234 -2.23 10.26 -0.94
C ALA A 234 -2.77 9.13 -0.04
N TYR A 235 -3.18 8.00 -0.61
CA TYR A 235 -3.65 6.84 0.16
C TYR A 235 -2.62 6.37 1.20
N PHE A 236 -1.32 6.45 0.89
CA PHE A 236 -0.26 6.09 1.82
C PHE A 236 -0.32 6.90 3.12
N LEU A 237 -0.68 8.19 3.08
CA LEU A 237 -0.81 9.04 4.27
C LEU A 237 -1.77 8.45 5.30
N THR A 238 -2.75 7.64 4.87
CA THR A 238 -3.67 6.96 5.79
C THR A 238 -2.96 5.96 6.71
N TYR A 239 -1.74 5.53 6.40
CA TYR A 239 -0.92 4.66 7.26
C TYR A 239 -0.12 5.41 8.31
N PHE A 240 0.01 6.74 8.21
CA PHE A 240 0.88 7.55 9.05
C PHE A 240 0.65 7.33 10.56
N GLY A 241 -0.61 7.46 11.01
CA GLY A 241 -0.96 7.34 12.43
C GLY A 241 -0.67 5.94 12.98
N GLU A 242 -1.03 4.91 12.21
CA GLU A 242 -0.86 3.49 12.57
C GLU A 242 0.64 3.11 12.63
N LEU A 243 1.46 3.60 11.68
CA LEU A 243 2.92 3.34 11.66
C LEU A 243 3.72 4.18 12.66
N LYS A 244 3.12 5.20 13.29
CA LYS A 244 3.78 5.99 14.34
C LYS A 244 3.98 5.20 15.63
N VAL A 245 3.17 4.17 15.84
CA VAL A 245 3.17 3.34 17.06
C VAL A 245 4.08 2.11 16.89
N VAL A 246 4.33 1.68 15.65
CA VAL A 246 5.09 0.47 15.36
C VAL A 246 6.59 0.74 15.34
N ARG A 247 7.35 -0.05 16.11
CA ARG A 247 8.82 -0.06 16.04
C ARG A 247 9.31 -1.07 15.01
N THR A 248 10.40 -0.75 14.31
CA THR A 248 10.97 -1.63 13.27
C THR A 248 11.40 -2.99 13.81
N LYS A 249 11.90 -3.06 15.06
CA LYS A 249 12.28 -4.34 15.69
C LYS A 249 11.11 -5.32 15.78
N MET A 250 9.90 -4.85 16.12
CA MET A 250 8.68 -5.67 16.20
C MET A 250 8.23 -6.23 14.84
N LEU A 251 8.58 -5.55 13.75
CA LEU A 251 8.31 -6.03 12.40
C LEU A 251 9.40 -6.99 11.92
N ILE A 252 10.68 -6.74 12.19
CA ILE A 252 11.80 -7.44 11.54
C ILE A 252 12.38 -8.59 12.37
N MET A 253 12.40 -8.50 13.71
CA MET A 253 12.96 -9.55 14.58
C MET A 253 11.94 -10.66 14.81
N HIS A 254 11.97 -11.68 13.93
CA HIS A 254 11.04 -12.80 13.96
C HIS A 254 11.75 -14.17 13.95
N LYS A 255 12.99 -14.26 14.48
CA LYS A 255 13.75 -15.51 14.43
C LYS A 255 13.83 -16.33 15.73
N ASN A 256 13.56 -15.78 16.91
CA ASN A 256 13.93 -16.50 18.15
C ASN A 256 12.75 -17.06 18.98
N ALA A 257 11.52 -16.59 18.79
CA ALA A 257 10.40 -17.02 19.63
C ALA A 257 9.95 -18.48 19.38
N THR A 258 10.27 -19.08 18.23
CA THR A 258 9.88 -20.46 17.90
C THR A 258 10.84 -21.52 18.44
N LEU A 259 12.09 -21.16 18.76
CA LEU A 259 13.09 -22.12 19.28
C LEU A 259 12.99 -22.30 20.80
N VAL A 260 12.50 -21.29 21.53
CA VAL A 260 12.30 -21.40 23.00
C VAL A 260 11.00 -22.14 23.34
N ALA A 261 9.95 -22.00 22.52
CA ALA A 261 8.68 -22.70 22.75
C ALA A 261 8.78 -24.24 22.63
N ASN A 262 9.73 -24.74 21.84
CA ASN A 262 9.95 -26.18 21.64
C ASN A 262 10.88 -26.83 22.68
N SER A 263 11.56 -26.04 23.52
CA SER A 263 12.45 -26.57 24.57
C SER A 263 11.80 -26.65 25.95
N ASN A 264 10.64 -26.00 26.16
CA ASN A 264 10.06 -25.80 27.50
C ASN A 264 8.57 -26.20 27.66
N SER A 265 8.06 -27.20 26.93
CA SER A 265 6.65 -27.61 27.10
C SER A 265 6.44 -28.57 28.28
N VAL A 266 6.50 -28.04 29.50
CA VAL A 266 5.48 -28.38 30.51
C VAL A 266 4.34 -27.40 30.23
N VAL A 267 3.24 -27.88 29.66
CA VAL A 267 2.06 -27.06 29.34
C VAL A 267 1.41 -26.63 30.66
N PRO A 268 1.48 -25.34 31.07
CA PRO A 268 0.74 -24.88 32.23
C PRO A 268 -0.73 -24.78 31.84
N ASN A 269 -1.58 -25.09 32.81
CA ASN A 269 -3.04 -25.19 32.71
C ASN A 269 -3.67 -24.05 31.88
N ARG A 270 -4.53 -24.40 30.90
CA ARG A 270 -5.17 -23.45 29.97
C ARG A 270 -6.00 -22.42 30.75
N SER A 271 -5.58 -21.16 30.72
CA SER A 271 -6.46 -20.02 31.02
C SER A 271 -7.67 -19.99 30.07
N PRO A 272 -8.84 -19.48 30.48
CA PRO A 272 -10.02 -19.46 29.63
C PRO A 272 -9.76 -18.65 28.36
N THR A 273 -10.30 -19.13 27.24
CA THR A 273 -10.25 -18.44 25.95
C THR A 273 -10.78 -17.01 26.12
N LEU A 274 -9.94 -16.01 25.83
CA LEU A 274 -10.31 -14.61 25.99
C LEU A 274 -11.49 -14.27 25.05
N SER A 275 -12.46 -13.52 25.58
CA SER A 275 -13.56 -12.97 24.79
C SER A 275 -13.02 -12.17 23.59
N THR A 276 -13.85 -11.95 22.56
CA THR A 276 -13.41 -11.25 21.34
C THR A 276 -12.78 -9.90 21.66
N ASN A 277 -13.37 -9.15 22.58
CA ASN A 277 -12.89 -7.83 23.01
C ASN A 277 -11.58 -7.93 23.78
N ALA A 278 -11.45 -8.89 24.71
CA ALA A 278 -10.27 -9.03 25.54
C ALA A 278 -9.04 -9.49 24.73
N ALA A 279 -9.23 -10.38 23.75
CA ALA A 279 -8.14 -10.80 22.86
C ALA A 279 -7.73 -9.71 21.84
N MET A 280 -8.64 -8.80 21.47
CA MET A 280 -8.26 -7.61 20.68
C MET A 280 -7.49 -6.60 21.54
N ALA A 281 -7.83 -6.47 22.83
CA ALA A 281 -7.08 -5.63 23.77
C ALA A 281 -5.67 -6.18 24.02
N TYR A 282 -5.52 -7.51 24.19
CA TYR A 282 -4.20 -8.14 24.30
C TYR A 282 -3.35 -7.94 23.04
N ALA A 283 -3.93 -8.12 21.85
CA ALA A 283 -3.24 -7.84 20.58
C ALA A 283 -2.77 -6.37 20.47
N THR A 284 -3.53 -5.45 21.06
CA THR A 284 -3.19 -4.02 21.13
C THR A 284 -2.01 -3.81 22.09
N ALA A 285 -1.98 -4.49 23.24
CA ALA A 285 -0.88 -4.42 24.20
C ALA A 285 0.44 -4.98 23.63
N VAL A 286 0.42 -6.16 22.99
CA VAL A 286 1.58 -6.73 22.28
C VAL A 286 2.09 -5.82 21.16
N TYR A 287 1.22 -4.96 20.61
CA TYR A 287 1.57 -4.01 19.58
C TYR A 287 2.25 -2.74 20.13
N THR A 288 2.03 -2.40 21.41
CA THR A 288 2.49 -1.15 22.04
C THR A 288 3.56 -1.32 23.10
N ASP A 289 3.62 -2.48 23.78
CA ASP A 289 4.51 -2.72 24.91
C ASP A 289 5.75 -3.54 24.49
N ASN A 290 6.92 -3.07 24.94
CA ASN A 290 8.23 -3.68 24.66
C ASN A 290 8.64 -4.72 25.71
N SER A 291 7.92 -4.85 26.82
CA SER A 291 8.21 -5.82 27.89
C SER A 291 7.69 -7.23 27.58
N LEU A 292 6.72 -7.32 26.68
CA LEU A 292 6.16 -8.58 26.21
C LEU A 292 6.97 -9.08 25.01
N ASP A 293 8.28 -9.33 25.22
CA ASP A 293 8.91 -10.34 24.39
C ASP A 293 8.10 -11.63 24.66
N PRO A 294 7.53 -12.31 23.65
CA PRO A 294 6.73 -13.52 23.89
C PRO A 294 7.54 -14.64 24.59
N VAL A 295 8.84 -14.42 24.75
CA VAL A 295 9.81 -15.27 25.43
C VAL A 295 9.90 -14.94 26.93
N GLU A 296 9.86 -13.66 27.35
CA GLU A 296 10.00 -13.25 28.77
C GLU A 296 8.70 -13.35 29.57
N ALA A 297 7.55 -13.08 28.94
CA ALA A 297 6.25 -13.18 29.61
C ALA A 297 5.89 -14.62 30.05
N ALA A 298 6.60 -15.64 29.53
CA ALA A 298 6.48 -17.02 29.96
C ALA A 298 7.38 -17.37 31.16
N ASP A 299 8.43 -16.59 31.42
CA ASP A 299 9.38 -16.82 32.52
C ASP A 299 8.94 -16.12 33.81
N ASP A 300 8.33 -14.94 33.72
CA ASP A 300 7.81 -14.22 34.91
C ASP A 300 6.65 -14.96 35.60
N ASN A 301 5.93 -15.83 34.87
CA ASN A 301 4.86 -16.65 35.45
C ASN A 301 5.38 -17.87 36.23
N LYS A 302 6.70 -18.11 36.28
CA LYS A 302 7.33 -19.10 37.16
C LYS A 302 7.76 -18.52 38.51
N GLN A 303 7.97 -17.20 38.63
CA GLN A 303 8.41 -16.62 39.90
C GLN A 303 7.28 -16.32 40.88
N VAL A 304 6.02 -16.28 40.42
CA VAL A 304 4.87 -15.99 41.29
C VAL A 304 4.28 -17.26 41.94
N SER A 305 4.64 -18.46 41.48
CA SER A 305 4.09 -19.73 42.02
C SER A 305 4.96 -20.41 43.08
N VAL A 306 6.01 -19.76 43.60
CA VAL A 306 6.91 -20.36 44.62
C VAL A 306 6.81 -19.66 45.99
N ALA A 307 5.88 -18.71 46.17
CA ALA A 307 5.74 -17.96 47.43
C ALA A 307 4.44 -18.24 48.21
N ILE A 308 3.75 -19.35 47.92
CA ILE A 308 2.61 -19.82 48.72
C ILE A 308 2.79 -21.34 48.94
N ASP A 309 3.77 -21.68 49.77
CA ASP A 309 3.84 -22.90 50.57
C ASP A 309 5.09 -22.78 51.46
N GLY A 310 4.87 -22.25 52.66
CA GLY A 310 5.88 -22.00 53.69
C GLY A 310 5.23 -21.40 54.93
#